data_AF-A0A933SYB3-F1
#
_entry.id   AF-A0A933SYB3-F1
#
_cell.length_a   1.000
_cell.length_b   1.000
_cell.length_c   1.000
_cell.angle_alpha   90.00
_cell.angle_beta   90.00
_cell.angle_gamma   90.00
#
_symmetry.space_group_name_H-M   'P 1'
#
loop_
_entity.id
_entity.type
_entity.pdbx_description
1 polymer ?
#
loop_
_entity_poly.entity_id
_entity_poly.type
_entity_poly.pdbx_seq_one_letter_code
_entity_poly.pdbx_strand_id
1 'polypeptide(L)'
;MHELYHHPLSRTKAVMNLQRIDILSNQIKTIEKEILQRAKQEKVFHLLKGIPGVGDILALTILYEVGDINRFSDARAFSSYCRVVPGIHQSSELPHLKS
;
A
#
# COMPACT_ATOMS: atom_id res chain seq x y z
N MET A 1 7.11 -33.94 -25.38
CA MET A 1 7.48 -32.75 -24.56
C MET A 1 8.60 -31.90 -25.18
N HIS A 2 9.51 -32.46 -26.00
CA HIS A 2 10.59 -31.68 -26.64
C HIS A 2 10.16 -30.86 -27.87
N GLU A 3 9.09 -31.23 -28.57
CA GLU A 3 8.65 -30.54 -29.81
C GLU A 3 8.00 -29.16 -29.61
N LEU A 4 7.41 -28.87 -28.45
CA LEU A 4 6.68 -27.62 -28.21
C LEU A 4 7.60 -26.37 -28.18
N TYR A 5 8.88 -26.56 -27.86
CA TYR A 5 9.85 -25.47 -27.73
C TYR A 5 10.47 -25.05 -29.07
N HIS A 6 10.42 -25.90 -30.09
CA HIS A 6 11.02 -25.62 -31.41
C HIS A 6 10.01 -25.07 -32.42
N HIS A 7 8.72 -25.02 -32.08
CA HIS A 7 7.72 -24.50 -33.00
C HIS A 7 7.94 -22.99 -33.24
N PRO A 8 8.02 -22.51 -34.49
CA PRO A 8 8.29 -21.10 -34.81
C PRO A 8 7.33 -20.10 -34.13
N LEU A 9 6.08 -20.53 -33.89
CA LEU A 9 5.08 -19.73 -33.18
C LEU A 9 5.39 -19.58 -31.68
N SER A 10 6.02 -20.58 -31.05
CA SER A 10 6.44 -20.50 -29.64
C SER A 10 7.52 -19.44 -29.45
N ARG A 11 8.49 -19.39 -30.37
CA ARG A 11 9.53 -18.34 -30.38
C ARG A 11 8.92 -16.95 -30.61
N THR A 12 8.02 -16.84 -31.57
CA THR A 12 7.34 -15.57 -31.88
C THR A 12 6.52 -15.07 -30.68
N LYS A 13 5.75 -15.95 -30.05
CA LYS A 13 4.98 -15.64 -28.83
C LYS A 13 5.89 -15.20 -27.68
N ALA A 14 7.02 -15.87 -27.47
CA ALA A 14 7.97 -15.50 -26.43
C ALA A 14 8.54 -14.09 -26.67
N VAL A 15 8.94 -13.77 -27.91
CA VAL A 15 9.43 -12.42 -28.28
C VAL A 15 8.34 -11.37 -28.06
N MET A 16 7.10 -11.64 -28.47
CA MET A 16 5.99 -10.71 -28.23
C MET A 16 5.74 -10.49 -26.74
N ASN A 17 5.84 -11.53 -25.90
CA ASN A 17 5.68 -11.38 -24.46
C ASN A 17 6.81 -10.58 -23.83
N LEU A 18 8.06 -10.76 -24.27
CA LEU A 18 9.18 -9.94 -23.82
C LEU A 18 8.96 -8.47 -24.16
N GLN A 19 8.55 -8.16 -25.38
CA GLN A 19 8.19 -6.78 -25.78
C GLN A 19 7.06 -6.21 -24.91
N ARG A 20 6.05 -7.00 -24.55
CA ARG A 20 4.98 -6.58 -23.64
C ARG A 20 5.50 -6.31 -22.24
N ILE A 21 6.39 -7.16 -21.72
CA ILE A 21 7.03 -6.96 -20.41
C ILE A 21 7.81 -5.65 -20.42
N ASP A 22 8.57 -5.35 -21.46
CA ASP A 22 9.34 -4.11 -21.57
C ASP A 22 8.43 -2.87 -21.59
N ILE A 23 7.37 -2.90 -22.39
CA ILE A 23 6.39 -1.81 -22.46
C ILE A 23 5.73 -1.58 -21.10
N LEU A 24 5.20 -2.63 -20.48
CA LEU A 24 4.53 -2.53 -19.18
C LEU A 24 5.50 -2.07 -18.10
N SER A 25 6.75 -2.54 -18.11
CA SER A 25 7.79 -2.11 -17.18
C SER A 25 8.07 -0.61 -17.29
N ASN A 26 8.12 -0.07 -18.52
CA ASN A 26 8.31 1.36 -18.73
C ASN A 26 7.10 2.19 -18.30
N GLN A 27 5.88 1.69 -18.52
CA GLN A 27 4.66 2.33 -18.04
C GLN A 27 4.62 2.38 -16.50
N ILE A 28 4.97 1.26 -15.83
CA ILE A 28 5.08 1.19 -14.37
C ILE A 28 6.06 2.26 -13.87
N LYS A 29 7.29 2.30 -14.40
CA LYS A 29 8.30 3.29 -14.00
C LYS A 29 7.83 4.73 -14.18
N THR A 30 7.11 5.01 -15.27
CA THR A 30 6.56 6.34 -15.54
C THR A 30 5.54 6.74 -14.48
N ILE A 31 4.62 5.84 -14.16
CA ILE A 31 3.59 6.06 -13.15
C ILE A 31 4.22 6.19 -11.75
N GLU A 32 5.17 5.32 -11.39
CA GLU A 32 5.90 5.39 -10.12
C GLU A 32 6.59 6.75 -9.92
N LYS A 33 7.24 7.26 -10.98
CA LYS A 33 7.89 8.57 -10.96
C LYS A 33 6.88 9.69 -10.73
N GLU A 34 5.75 9.68 -11.43
CA GLU A 34 4.69 10.67 -11.29
C GLU A 34 4.09 10.66 -9.88
N ILE A 35 3.79 9.47 -9.34
CA ILE A 35 3.26 9.29 -7.98
C ILE A 35 4.24 9.87 -6.96
N LEU A 36 5.53 9.54 -7.07
CA LEU A 36 6.55 10.03 -6.14
C LEU A 36 6.75 11.54 -6.25
N GLN A 37 6.70 12.11 -7.46
CA GLN A 37 6.81 13.54 -7.66
C GLN A 37 5.66 14.31 -7.02
N ARG A 38 4.43 13.81 -7.14
CA ARG A 38 3.25 14.39 -6.47
C ARG A 38 3.35 14.25 -4.96
N ALA A 39 3.68 13.06 -4.45
CA ALA A 39 3.82 12.83 -3.02
C ALA A 39 4.90 13.72 -2.37
N LYS A 40 5.98 14.05 -3.08
CA LYS A 40 7.00 15.00 -2.58
C LYS A 40 6.48 16.43 -2.37
N GLN A 41 5.32 16.78 -2.91
CA GLN A 41 4.67 18.07 -2.66
C GLN A 41 3.83 18.05 -1.37
N GLU A 42 3.51 16.86 -0.85
CA GLU A 42 2.72 16.66 0.37
C GLU A 42 3.61 16.79 1.61
N LYS A 43 3.26 17.70 2.53
CA LYS A 43 3.97 17.84 3.81
C LYS A 43 3.96 16.53 4.61
N VAL A 44 2.84 15.80 4.57
CA VAL A 44 2.65 14.54 5.29
C VAL A 44 3.65 13.47 4.82
N PHE A 45 3.97 13.41 3.53
CA PHE A 45 4.97 12.48 3.00
C PHE A 45 6.34 12.66 3.66
N HIS A 46 6.79 13.92 3.82
CA HIS A 46 8.07 14.22 4.48
C HIS A 46 8.05 13.92 5.97
N LEU A 47 6.90 14.15 6.64
CA LEU A 47 6.73 13.79 8.05
C LEU A 47 6.84 12.27 8.25
N LEU A 48 6.18 11.48 7.39
CA LEU A 48 6.26 10.02 7.43
C LEU A 48 7.69 9.52 7.21
N LYS A 49 8.41 10.11 6.25
CA LYS A 49 9.83 9.79 6.00
C LYS A 49 10.78 10.15 7.14
N GLY A 50 10.37 11.00 8.07
CA GLY A 50 11.13 11.31 9.27
C GLY A 50 11.14 10.17 10.31
N ILE A 51 10.23 9.19 10.16
CA ILE A 51 10.13 8.04 11.06
C ILE A 51 11.23 7.03 10.70
N PRO A 52 12.09 6.60 11.66
CA PRO A 52 13.09 5.59 11.40
C PRO A 52 12.48 4.30 10.82
N GLY A 53 13.03 3.83 9.70
CA GLY A 53 12.54 2.65 8.99
C GLY A 53 11.43 2.91 7.96
N VAL A 54 10.91 4.13 7.85
CA VAL A 54 9.89 4.50 6.84
C VAL A 54 10.55 5.13 5.61
N GLY A 55 10.73 4.32 4.56
CA GLY A 55 11.19 4.77 3.24
C GLY A 55 10.04 5.24 2.33
N ASP A 56 10.37 5.55 1.07
CA ASP A 56 9.39 6.06 0.09
C ASP A 56 8.18 5.12 -0.06
N ILE A 57 8.40 3.81 -0.18
CA ILE A 57 7.32 2.83 -0.34
C ILE A 57 6.36 2.86 0.85
N LEU A 58 6.87 2.78 2.09
CA LEU A 58 6.02 2.80 3.28
C LEU A 58 5.33 4.14 3.48
N ALA A 59 6.01 5.26 3.19
CA ALA A 59 5.41 6.58 3.26
C ALA A 59 4.27 6.74 2.24
N LEU A 60 4.45 6.30 0.99
CA LEU A 60 3.39 6.31 -0.03
C LEU A 60 2.22 5.42 0.39
N THR A 61 2.48 4.21 0.88
CA THR A 61 1.44 3.30 1.35
C THR A 61 0.60 3.93 2.45
N ILE A 62 1.23 4.48 3.49
CA ILE A 62 0.49 5.12 4.59
C ILE A 62 -0.27 6.34 4.09
N LEU A 63 0.37 7.22 3.32
CA LEU A 63 -0.25 8.44 2.79
C LEU A 63 -1.53 8.14 2.00
N TYR A 64 -1.49 7.16 1.09
CA TYR A 64 -2.62 6.85 0.21
C TYR A 64 -3.66 5.90 0.83
N GLU A 65 -3.29 5.05 1.80
CA GLU A 65 -4.24 4.19 2.51
C GLU A 65 -5.05 4.99 3.55
N VAL A 66 -4.37 5.91 4.24
CA VAL A 66 -5.01 6.77 5.25
C VAL A 66 -5.84 7.85 4.59
N GLY A 67 -5.35 8.45 3.50
CA GLY A 67 -6.01 9.57 2.84
C GLY A 67 -6.12 10.77 3.78
N ASP A 68 -7.29 11.40 3.84
CA ASP A 68 -7.53 12.53 4.74
C ASP A 68 -7.49 12.09 6.21
N ILE A 69 -6.45 12.54 6.93
CA ILE A 69 -6.25 12.23 8.36
C ILE A 69 -7.37 12.81 9.24
N ASN A 70 -8.08 13.85 8.78
CA ASN A 70 -9.18 14.47 9.54
C ASN A 70 -10.44 13.60 9.59
N ARG A 71 -10.49 12.48 8.84
CA ARG A 71 -11.57 11.49 8.97
C ARG A 71 -11.59 10.79 10.34
N PHE A 72 -10.50 10.90 11.10
CA PHE A 72 -10.39 10.37 12.46
C PHE A 72 -10.60 11.49 13.48
N SER A 73 -11.45 11.24 14.48
CA SER A 73 -11.74 12.22 15.53
C SER A 73 -10.52 12.55 16.41
N ASP A 74 -9.63 11.57 16.59
CA ASP A 74 -8.41 11.69 17.38
C ASP A 74 -7.39 10.60 17.00
N ALA A 75 -6.22 10.66 17.64
CA ALA A 75 -5.15 9.68 17.46
C ALA A 75 -5.52 8.26 17.93
N ARG A 76 -6.44 8.10 18.89
CA ARG A 76 -6.90 6.79 19.36
C ARG A 76 -7.77 6.11 18.30
N ALA A 77 -8.66 6.86 17.66
CA ALA A 77 -9.47 6.38 16.54
C ALA A 77 -8.59 5.91 15.38
N PHE A 78 -7.56 6.70 15.04
CA PHE A 78 -6.55 6.30 14.05
C PHE A 78 -5.79 5.01 14.46
N SER A 79 -5.36 4.93 15.72
CA SER A 79 -4.62 3.77 16.22
C SER A 79 -5.48 2.49 16.24
N SER A 80 -6.77 2.63 16.52
CA SER A 80 -7.75 1.55 16.44
C SER A 80 -7.94 1.07 14.99
N TYR A 81 -8.03 1.99 14.04
CA TYR A 81 -8.08 1.66 12.61
C TYR A 81 -6.83 0.88 12.15
N CYS A 82 -5.64 1.30 12.59
CA CYS A 82 -4.39 0.58 12.32
C CYS A 82 -4.27 -0.76 13.07
N ARG A 83 -5.23 -1.12 13.94
CA ARG A 83 -5.22 -2.32 14.78
C ARG A 83 -3.99 -2.45 15.68
N VAL A 84 -3.41 -1.32 16.09
CA VAL A 84 -2.22 -1.27 16.96
C VAL A 84 -2.56 -1.05 18.44
N VAL A 85 -3.85 -0.94 18.77
CA VAL A 85 -4.34 -0.91 20.15
C VAL A 85 -5.26 -2.10 20.42
N PRO A 86 -5.18 -2.74 21.59
CA PRO A 86 -6.11 -3.81 21.95
C PRO A 86 -7.53 -3.25 22.06
N GLY A 87 -8.48 -3.90 21.38
CA GLY A 87 -9.91 -3.62 21.51
C GLY A 87 -10.42 -4.11 22.86
N ILE A 88 -10.33 -3.28 23.90
CA ILE A 88 -10.97 -3.57 25.18
C ILE A 88 -12.47 -3.32 25.04
N HIS A 89 -13.19 -4.31 24.52
CA HIS A 89 -14.64 -4.41 24.69
C HIS A 89 -14.90 -5.02 26.07
N GLN A 90 -14.89 -4.20 27.12
CA GLN A 90 -15.57 -4.61 28.36
C GLN A 90 -17.07 -4.48 28.13
N SER A 91 -17.71 -5.55 27.65
CA SER A 91 -19.14 -5.78 27.86
C SER A 91 -19.32 -6.14 29.34
N SER A 92 -19.24 -5.13 30.22
CA SER A 92 -19.59 -5.30 31.62
C SER A 92 -21.10 -5.53 31.71
N GLU A 93 -21.50 -6.79 31.78
CA GLU A 93 -22.72 -7.17 32.50
C GLU A 93 -22.54 -6.71 33.95
N LEU A 94 -23.34 -5.73 34.38
CA LEU A 94 -23.39 -5.29 35.77
C LEU A 94 -23.89 -6.45 36.65
N PRO A 95 -23.13 -6.92 37.66
CA PRO A 95 -23.68 -7.79 38.67
C PRO A 95 -24.68 -6.97 39.48
N HIS A 96 -25.89 -7.48 39.51
CA HIS A 96 -27.06 -6.93 40.18
C HIS A 96 -26.79 -6.86 41.68
N LEU A 97 -26.49 -5.67 42.21
CA LEU A 97 -26.55 -5.38 43.64
C LEU A 97 -27.76 -4.47 43.89
N LYS A 98 -28.87 -5.07 44.33
CA LYS A 98 -29.98 -4.34 44.96
C LYS A 98 -29.71 -4.24 46.45
N SER A 99 -29.96 -3.05 46.97
CA SER A 99 -29.98 -2.65 48.39
C SER A 99 -30.89 -3.52 49.25
#